data_AF-A0A0B1S8C6-F1
#
_entry.id   AF-A0A0B1S8C6-F1
#
_cell.length_a   1.000
_cell.length_b   1.000
_cell.length_c   1.000
_cell.angle_alpha   90.00
_cell.angle_beta   90.00
_cell.angle_gamma   90.00
#
_symmetry.space_group_name_H-M   'P 1'
#
loop_
_entity.id
_entity.type
_entity.pdbx_description
1 polymer ?
#
loop_
_entity_poly.entity_id
_entity_poly.type
_entity_poly.pdbx_seq_one_letter_code
_entity_poly.pdbx_strand_id
1 'polypeptide(L)'
;MKTIAEQYFHVQESEKQRIFIEDGLDFIKKAAEEDIKYDAILVDACINERGPILCPPPSFLKDQHISDFSKCLTEKGVLIVNIITPKENKDEADKILKKFEKHFKFCALIPSGTYDRMLFCFNYEHPWSQDADLIEQHILEADRQTGFHLRDGGNYVFENKE
;
A
#
# COMPACT_ATOMS: atom_id res chain seq x y z
N MET A 1 -0.98 20.09 -0.37
CA MET A 1 -0.07 19.13 0.29
C MET A 1 1.38 19.27 -0.19
N LYS A 2 1.70 19.22 -1.49
CA LYS A 2 3.08 19.37 -2.01
C LYS A 2 3.86 20.54 -1.41
N THR A 3 3.34 21.77 -1.51
CA THR A 3 4.01 22.97 -0.97
C THR A 3 4.35 22.85 0.52
N ILE A 4 3.46 22.28 1.32
CA ILE A 4 3.70 22.08 2.75
C ILE A 4 4.79 21.02 2.98
N ALA A 5 4.73 19.92 2.23
CA ALA A 5 5.73 18.85 2.29
C ALA A 5 7.14 19.34 1.92
N GLU A 6 7.25 20.17 0.89
CA GLU A 6 8.52 20.75 0.45
C GLU A 6 9.05 21.80 1.46
N GLN A 7 8.17 22.66 1.97
CA GLN A 7 8.58 23.75 2.86
C GLN A 7 8.92 23.31 4.28
N TYR A 8 8.20 22.31 4.80
CA TYR A 8 8.26 21.97 6.23
C TYR A 8 8.69 20.53 6.51
N PHE A 9 8.68 19.64 5.51
CA PHE A 9 9.02 18.22 5.68
C PHE A 9 10.16 17.75 4.78
N HIS A 10 10.91 18.70 4.19
CA HIS A 10 12.12 18.44 3.39
C HIS A 10 11.91 17.49 2.20
N VAL A 11 10.69 17.38 1.68
CA VAL A 11 10.44 16.62 0.45
C VAL A 11 11.08 17.36 -0.73
N GLN A 12 11.86 16.66 -1.54
CA GLN A 12 12.53 17.21 -2.72
C GLN A 12 12.32 16.29 -3.93
N GLU A 13 12.05 16.88 -5.10
CA GLU A 13 12.03 16.13 -6.35
C GLU A 13 13.47 15.82 -6.82
N SER A 14 13.66 14.66 -7.43
CA SER A 14 14.90 14.20 -8.04
C SER A 14 14.59 13.25 -9.20
N GLU A 15 15.61 12.72 -9.87
CA GLU A 15 15.43 11.68 -10.89
C GLU A 15 14.75 10.42 -10.33
N LYS A 16 14.94 10.14 -9.03
CA LYS A 16 14.39 8.96 -8.34
C LYS A 16 13.11 9.25 -7.56
N GLN A 17 12.71 10.52 -7.41
CA GLN A 17 11.53 10.93 -6.66
C GLN A 17 10.81 12.06 -7.39
N ARG A 18 9.63 11.79 -7.94
CA ARG A 18 8.84 12.77 -8.71
C ARG A 18 7.45 12.90 -8.11
N ILE A 19 6.91 14.12 -8.09
CA ILE A 19 5.61 14.42 -7.50
C ILE A 19 4.64 14.85 -8.60
N PHE A 20 3.60 14.04 -8.79
CA PHE A 20 2.50 14.33 -9.70
C PHE A 20 1.31 14.88 -8.92
N ILE A 21 0.73 15.99 -9.38
CA ILE A 21 -0.47 16.60 -8.78
C ILE A 21 -1.67 16.26 -9.66
N GLU A 22 -2.28 15.10 -9.38
CA GLU A 22 -3.46 14.61 -10.08
C GLU A 22 -4.25 13.62 -9.21
N ASP A 23 -5.41 13.17 -9.69
CA ASP A 23 -6.15 12.08 -9.07
C ASP A 23 -5.40 10.76 -9.29
N GLY A 24 -5.09 10.03 -8.22
CA GLY A 24 -4.37 8.77 -8.29
C GLY A 24 -5.09 7.67 -9.09
N LEU A 25 -6.41 7.71 -9.17
CA LEU A 25 -7.21 6.79 -9.99
C LEU A 25 -7.13 7.13 -11.49
N ASP A 26 -7.02 8.41 -11.84
CA ASP A 26 -6.76 8.81 -13.22
C ASP A 26 -5.32 8.48 -13.63
N PHE A 27 -4.35 8.68 -12.72
CA PHE A 27 -2.96 8.30 -12.95
C PHE A 27 -2.80 6.80 -13.22
N ILE A 28 -3.36 5.94 -12.35
CA ILE A 28 -3.22 4.49 -12.50
C ILE A 28 -3.95 3.99 -13.75
N LYS A 29 -5.08 4.60 -14.10
CA LYS A 29 -5.81 4.27 -15.33
C LYS A 29 -4.96 4.57 -16.57
N LYS A 30 -4.38 5.76 -16.67
CA LYS A 30 -3.48 6.13 -17.79
C LYS A 30 -2.28 5.19 -17.85
N ALA A 31 -1.66 4.91 -16.70
CA ALA A 31 -0.54 3.97 -16.63
C ALA A 31 -0.93 2.56 -17.13
N ALA A 32 -2.14 2.09 -16.80
CA ALA A 32 -2.64 0.81 -17.29
C ALA A 32 -2.91 0.83 -18.81
N GLU A 33 -3.41 1.93 -19.35
CA GLU A 33 -3.63 2.13 -20.80
C GLU A 33 -2.32 2.21 -21.59
N GLU A 34 -1.27 2.78 -20.98
CA GLU A 34 0.07 2.95 -21.55
C GLU A 34 1.02 1.77 -21.25
N ASP A 35 0.54 0.71 -20.60
CA ASP A 35 1.30 -0.47 -20.18
C ASP A 35 2.52 -0.16 -19.28
N ILE A 36 2.46 0.94 -18.53
CA ILE A 36 3.49 1.31 -17.56
C ILE A 36 3.44 0.36 -16.36
N LYS A 37 4.59 -0.20 -15.99
CA LYS A 37 4.71 -1.16 -14.88
C LYS A 37 5.51 -0.61 -13.71
N TYR A 38 5.13 -1.05 -12.52
CA TYR A 38 5.78 -0.75 -11.25
C TYR A 38 6.08 -2.04 -10.48
N ASP A 39 7.25 -2.08 -9.83
CA ASP A 39 7.61 -3.19 -8.94
C ASP A 39 6.84 -3.12 -7.61
N ALA A 40 6.47 -1.91 -7.18
CA ALA A 40 5.64 -1.70 -6.01
C ALA A 40 4.70 -0.52 -6.22
N ILE A 41 3.45 -0.67 -5.77
CA ILE A 41 2.47 0.40 -5.68
C ILE A 41 1.99 0.47 -4.23
N LEU A 42 2.08 1.64 -3.62
CA LEU A 42 1.59 1.89 -2.26
C LEU A 42 0.38 2.81 -2.33
N VAL A 43 -0.74 2.37 -1.75
CA VAL A 43 -1.96 3.16 -1.63
C VAL A 43 -2.16 3.54 -0.16
N ASP A 44 -1.79 4.77 0.16
CA ASP A 44 -2.04 5.42 1.46
C ASP A 44 -2.89 6.68 1.24
N ALA A 45 -4.15 6.45 0.89
CA ALA A 45 -5.14 7.49 0.66
C ALA A 45 -6.32 7.25 1.60
N CYS A 46 -6.90 8.33 2.12
CA CYS A 46 -8.00 8.27 3.08
C CYS A 46 -9.02 9.38 2.81
N ILE A 47 -10.24 9.18 3.30
CA ILE A 47 -11.26 10.23 3.34
C ILE A 47 -11.36 10.83 4.74
N ASN A 48 -11.64 12.13 4.81
CA ASN A 48 -11.87 12.84 6.08
C ASN A 48 -13.33 12.75 6.56
N GLU A 49 -14.14 11.90 5.92
CA GLU A 49 -15.54 11.68 6.24
C GLU A 49 -15.71 10.43 7.08
N ARG A 50 -16.64 10.45 8.05
CA ARG A 50 -16.97 9.26 8.83
C ARG A 50 -17.69 8.25 7.94
N GLY A 51 -17.16 7.05 7.88
CA GLY A 51 -17.75 5.94 7.14
C GLY A 51 -17.21 4.60 7.66
N PRO A 52 -17.72 3.48 7.12
CA PRO A 52 -17.31 2.14 7.53
C PRO A 52 -15.85 1.84 7.14
N ILE A 53 -15.28 2.62 6.23
CA ILE A 53 -13.91 2.52 5.73
C ILE A 53 -13.36 3.94 5.67
N LEU A 54 -12.23 4.19 6.34
CA LEU A 54 -11.52 5.47 6.29
C LEU A 54 -10.46 5.46 5.18
N CYS A 55 -9.75 4.33 5.05
CA CYS A 55 -8.73 4.11 4.04
C CYS A 55 -8.86 2.68 3.49
N PRO A 56 -8.81 2.47 2.17
CA PRO A 56 -8.77 3.48 1.11
C PRO A 56 -10.17 4.11 0.87
N PRO A 57 -10.28 5.23 0.11
CA PRO A 57 -11.58 5.78 -0.28
C PRO A 57 -12.41 4.74 -1.06
N PRO A 58 -13.75 4.72 -0.93
CA PRO A 58 -14.60 3.74 -1.63
C PRO A 58 -14.44 3.69 -3.15
N SER A 59 -14.00 4.79 -3.77
CA SER A 59 -13.68 4.83 -5.21
C SER A 59 -12.56 3.85 -5.58
N PHE A 60 -11.56 3.64 -4.72
CA PHE A 60 -10.47 2.69 -4.96
C PHE A 60 -10.94 1.22 -4.92
N LEU A 61 -12.14 0.95 -4.39
CA LEU A 61 -12.69 -0.40 -4.21
C LEU A 61 -13.61 -0.87 -5.35
N LYS A 62 -13.69 -0.10 -6.45
CA LYS A 62 -14.42 -0.50 -7.66
C LYS A 62 -13.56 -1.47 -8.47
N ASP A 63 -14.21 -2.49 -9.04
CA ASP A 63 -13.52 -3.56 -9.76
C ASP A 63 -12.59 -3.05 -10.88
N GLN A 64 -13.01 -2.02 -11.63
CA GLN A 64 -12.17 -1.44 -12.67
C GLN A 64 -10.85 -0.89 -12.12
N HIS A 65 -10.88 -0.14 -11.01
CA HIS A 65 -9.68 0.47 -10.46
C HIS A 65 -8.75 -0.59 -9.83
N ILE A 66 -9.30 -1.60 -9.17
CA ILE A 66 -8.52 -2.73 -8.66
C ILE A 66 -7.84 -3.48 -9.83
N SER A 67 -8.55 -3.67 -10.94
CA SER A 67 -7.98 -4.26 -12.16
C SER A 67 -6.87 -3.39 -12.75
N ASP A 68 -7.02 -2.06 -12.75
CA ASP A 68 -6.01 -1.14 -13.27
C ASP A 68 -4.72 -1.19 -12.42
N PHE A 69 -4.83 -1.28 -11.09
CA PHE A 69 -3.67 -1.53 -10.22
C PHE A 69 -2.98 -2.86 -10.56
N SER A 70 -3.74 -3.95 -10.72
CA SER A 70 -3.18 -5.25 -11.11
C SER A 70 -2.44 -5.17 -12.44
N LYS A 71 -3.00 -4.50 -13.45
CA LYS A 71 -2.35 -4.32 -14.76
C LYS A 71 -1.05 -3.50 -14.67
N CYS A 72 -0.95 -2.57 -13.72
CA CYS A 72 0.23 -1.74 -13.55
C CYS A 72 1.37 -2.42 -12.78
N LEU A 73 1.20 -3.64 -12.25
CA LEU A 73 2.28 -4.35 -11.59
C LEU A 73 3.15 -5.12 -12.59
N THR A 74 4.45 -5.16 -12.33
CA THR A 74 5.34 -6.17 -12.95
C THR A 74 4.91 -7.58 -12.52
N GLU A 75 5.40 -8.62 -13.22
CA GLU A 75 5.04 -10.01 -12.92
C GLU A 75 5.27 -10.39 -11.44
N LYS A 76 6.34 -9.84 -10.84
CA LYS A 76 6.71 -10.06 -9.44
C LYS A 76 6.41 -8.87 -8.52
N GLY A 77 5.70 -7.87 -9.04
CA GLY A 77 5.39 -6.66 -8.30
C GLY A 77 4.35 -6.87 -7.20
N VAL A 78 4.24 -5.88 -6.32
CA VAL A 78 3.31 -5.91 -5.19
C VAL A 78 2.47 -4.64 -5.11
N LEU A 79 1.17 -4.80 -4.86
CA LEU A 79 0.29 -3.73 -4.41
C LEU A 79 0.17 -3.80 -2.89
N ILE A 80 0.41 -2.68 -2.23
CA ILE A 80 0.31 -2.53 -0.79
C ILE A 80 -0.74 -1.45 -0.49
N VAL A 81 -1.81 -1.80 0.23
CA VAL A 81 -2.89 -0.89 0.57
C VAL A 81 -3.01 -0.75 2.08
N ASN A 82 -2.97 0.48 2.57
CA ASN A 82 -3.29 0.79 3.96
C ASN A 82 -4.81 0.74 4.15
N ILE A 83 -5.28 -0.18 4.99
CA ILE A 83 -6.69 -0.35 5.32
C ILE A 83 -6.92 0.11 6.77
N ILE A 84 -7.72 1.16 6.90
CA ILE A 84 -8.13 1.71 8.19
C ILE A 84 -9.66 1.70 8.25
N THR A 85 -10.18 1.06 9.30
CA THR A 85 -11.61 0.94 9.58
C THR A 85 -11.90 1.44 10.99
N PRO A 86 -13.09 2.00 11.25
CA PRO A 86 -13.56 2.21 12.62
C PRO A 86 -13.61 0.90 13.42
N LYS A 87 -13.54 1.01 14.75
CA LYS A 87 -13.56 -0.16 15.66
C LYS A 87 -14.80 -1.03 15.47
N GLU A 88 -15.93 -0.42 15.19
CA GLU A 88 -17.23 -1.05 14.96
C GLU A 88 -17.34 -1.73 13.58
N ASN A 89 -16.38 -1.48 12.68
CA ASN A 89 -16.40 -1.93 11.28
C ASN A 89 -15.15 -2.73 10.88
N LYS A 90 -14.45 -3.38 11.83
CA LYS A 90 -13.23 -4.14 11.52
C LYS A 90 -13.41 -5.19 10.41
N ASP A 91 -14.59 -5.82 10.36
CA ASP A 91 -14.93 -6.85 9.37
C ASP A 91 -14.97 -6.32 7.92
N GLU A 92 -14.98 -5.00 7.72
CA GLU A 92 -14.86 -4.41 6.39
C GLU A 92 -13.49 -4.70 5.76
N ALA A 93 -12.44 -4.89 6.56
CA ALA A 93 -11.11 -5.24 6.04
C ALA A 93 -11.12 -6.60 5.31
N ASP A 94 -11.86 -7.58 5.81
CA ASP A 94 -12.02 -8.89 5.15
C ASP A 94 -12.83 -8.77 3.86
N LYS A 95 -13.84 -7.92 3.82
CA LYS A 95 -14.61 -7.64 2.59
C LYS A 95 -13.74 -6.97 1.53
N ILE A 96 -12.85 -6.08 1.93
CA ILE A 96 -11.85 -5.47 1.05
C ILE A 96 -10.92 -6.56 0.51
N LEU A 97 -10.34 -7.41 1.36
CA LEU A 97 -9.51 -8.55 0.93
C LEU A 97 -10.22 -9.39 -0.15
N LYS A 98 -11.49 -9.77 0.06
CA LYS A 98 -12.28 -10.54 -0.91
C LYS A 98 -12.55 -9.82 -2.22
N LYS A 99 -12.52 -8.49 -2.27
CA LYS A 99 -12.59 -7.74 -3.53
C LYS A 99 -11.28 -7.85 -4.29
N PHE A 100 -10.15 -7.68 -3.61
CA PHE A 100 -8.83 -7.73 -4.25
C PHE A 100 -8.46 -9.14 -4.71
N GLU A 101 -8.83 -10.19 -3.97
CA GLU A 101 -8.64 -11.60 -4.38
C GLU A 101 -9.31 -11.95 -5.73
N LYS A 102 -10.22 -11.13 -6.25
CA LYS A 102 -10.83 -11.33 -7.58
C LYS A 102 -9.92 -10.90 -8.73
N HIS A 103 -8.96 -10.03 -8.45
CA HIS A 103 -8.10 -9.38 -9.46
C HIS A 103 -6.62 -9.76 -9.31
N PHE A 104 -6.25 -10.35 -8.18
CA PHE A 104 -4.89 -10.78 -7.85
C PHE A 104 -4.86 -12.28 -7.57
N LYS A 105 -3.73 -12.94 -7.86
CA LYS A 105 -3.58 -14.38 -7.64
C LYS A 105 -3.37 -14.72 -6.17
N PHE A 106 -2.78 -13.81 -5.41
CA PHE A 106 -2.56 -13.96 -3.98
C PHE A 106 -2.69 -12.60 -3.30
N CYS A 107 -3.40 -12.56 -2.17
CA CYS A 107 -3.43 -11.42 -1.28
C CYS A 107 -3.31 -11.88 0.17
N ALA A 108 -2.62 -11.10 1.00
CA ALA A 108 -2.49 -11.32 2.43
C ALA A 108 -2.83 -10.04 3.20
N LEU A 109 -3.68 -10.17 4.22
CA LEU A 109 -4.08 -9.07 5.08
C LEU A 109 -3.32 -9.16 6.40
N ILE A 110 -2.33 -8.28 6.59
CA ILE A 110 -1.40 -8.32 7.71
C ILE A 110 -1.84 -7.30 8.78
N PRO A 111 -1.98 -7.70 10.05
CA PRO A 111 -2.15 -6.74 11.15
C PRO A 111 -1.00 -5.73 11.20
N SER A 112 -1.30 -4.44 11.30
CA SER A 112 -0.27 -3.39 11.52
C SER A 112 -0.49 -2.59 12.79
N GLY A 113 -1.69 -2.66 13.37
CA GLY A 113 -2.06 -2.04 14.62
C GLY A 113 -3.36 -2.63 15.15
N THR A 114 -3.99 -1.95 16.11
CA THR A 114 -5.25 -2.44 16.72
C THR A 114 -6.40 -2.51 15.72
N TYR A 115 -6.44 -1.59 14.76
CA TYR A 115 -7.50 -1.46 13.74
C TYR A 115 -6.93 -1.43 12.31
N ASP A 116 -5.66 -1.09 12.17
CA ASP A 116 -5.01 -0.94 10.87
C ASP A 116 -4.56 -2.30 10.33
N ARG A 117 -4.77 -2.49 9.03
CA ARG A 117 -4.35 -3.66 8.28
C ARG A 117 -3.60 -3.22 7.04
N MET A 118 -2.51 -3.90 6.73
CA MET A 118 -1.80 -3.72 5.46
C MET A 118 -2.18 -4.88 4.55
N LEU A 119 -2.80 -4.58 3.43
CA LEU A 119 -3.12 -5.56 2.40
C LEU A 119 -1.99 -5.62 1.38
N PHE A 120 -1.41 -6.80 1.20
CA PHE A 120 -0.42 -7.10 0.17
C PHE A 120 -1.07 -7.96 -0.91
N CYS A 121 -0.93 -7.59 -2.18
CA CYS A 121 -1.51 -8.32 -3.30
C CYS A 121 -0.51 -8.49 -4.46
N PHE A 122 -0.55 -9.65 -5.11
CA PHE A 122 0.44 -10.08 -6.10
C PHE A 122 -0.22 -10.75 -7.31
N ASN A 123 0.40 -10.61 -8.49
CA ASN A 123 -0.04 -11.23 -9.75
C ASN A 123 0.55 -12.63 -10.00
N TYR A 124 1.29 -13.16 -9.04
CA TYR A 124 1.85 -14.50 -9.07
C TYR A 124 1.44 -15.28 -7.83
N GLU A 125 1.39 -16.60 -7.99
CA GLU A 125 1.04 -17.51 -6.90
C GLU A 125 2.27 -17.72 -6.01
N HIS A 126 2.03 -17.96 -4.72
CA HIS A 126 3.08 -18.32 -3.77
C HIS A 126 4.25 -17.31 -3.67
N PRO A 127 3.99 -16.02 -3.41
CA PRO A 127 5.04 -15.17 -2.85
C PRO A 127 5.56 -15.87 -1.60
N TRP A 128 6.85 -16.20 -1.63
CA TRP A 128 7.52 -16.95 -0.56
C TRP A 128 6.69 -18.14 -0.05
N SER A 129 6.27 -19.04 -0.94
CA SER A 129 5.58 -20.29 -0.59
C SER A 129 4.16 -20.15 0.00
N GLN A 130 3.44 -19.04 -0.26
CA GLN A 130 2.07 -18.79 0.23
C GLN A 130 1.96 -18.58 1.75
N ASP A 131 3.07 -18.33 2.44
CA ASP A 131 3.06 -18.16 3.88
C ASP A 131 2.92 -16.68 4.24
N ALA A 132 1.77 -16.31 4.81
CA ALA A 132 1.56 -14.96 5.32
C ALA A 132 2.53 -14.61 6.46
N ASP A 133 3.00 -15.60 7.21
CA ASP A 133 3.99 -15.41 8.28
C ASP A 133 5.36 -15.03 7.68
N LEU A 134 5.69 -15.53 6.47
CA LEU A 134 6.91 -15.12 5.77
C LEU A 134 6.82 -13.67 5.28
N ILE A 135 5.65 -13.18 4.89
CA ILE A 135 5.46 -11.76 4.58
C ILE A 135 5.70 -10.92 5.83
N GLU A 136 5.17 -11.32 6.98
CA GLU A 136 5.43 -10.63 8.24
C GLU A 136 6.91 -10.64 8.62
N GLN A 137 7.62 -11.75 8.42
CA GLN A 137 9.07 -11.83 8.63
C GLN A 137 9.83 -10.88 7.70
N HIS A 138 9.45 -10.78 6.42
CA HIS A 138 10.06 -9.83 5.49
C HIS A 138 9.78 -8.38 5.88
N ILE A 139 8.58 -8.06 6.38
CA ILE A 139 8.27 -6.73 6.91
C ILE A 139 9.16 -6.41 8.11
N LEU A 140 9.33 -7.35 9.06
CA LEU A 140 10.19 -7.17 10.23
C LEU A 140 11.66 -7.00 9.85
N GLU A 141 12.13 -7.73 8.84
CA GLU A 141 13.50 -7.58 8.35
C GLU A 141 13.71 -6.20 7.69
N ALA A 142 12.76 -5.74 6.87
CA ALA A 142 12.82 -4.39 6.29
C ALA A 142 12.77 -3.29 7.37
N ASP A 143 11.95 -3.45 8.40
CA ASP A 143 11.84 -2.53 9.54
C ASP A 143 13.17 -2.41 10.30
N ARG A 144 13.89 -3.53 10.48
CA ARG A 144 15.25 -3.52 11.06
C ARG A 144 16.28 -2.87 10.14
N GLN A 145 16.27 -3.20 8.85
CA GLN A 145 17.26 -2.69 7.89
C GLN A 145 17.14 -1.19 7.67
N THR A 146 15.92 -0.66 7.77
CA THR A 146 15.65 0.78 7.67
C THR A 146 15.95 1.53 8.97
N GLY A 147 16.04 0.82 10.11
CA GLY A 147 16.27 1.41 11.43
C GLY A 147 15.04 2.11 12.01
N PHE A 148 13.86 1.94 11.41
CA PHE A 148 12.63 2.57 11.89
C PHE A 148 12.08 1.91 13.16
N HIS A 149 12.21 0.58 13.28
CA HIS A 149 11.76 -0.19 14.43
C HIS A 149 10.28 0.02 14.80
N LEU A 150 9.41 0.13 13.79
CA LEU A 150 7.97 0.37 13.97
C LEU A 150 7.22 -0.87 14.47
N ARG A 151 7.74 -2.07 14.21
CA ARG A 151 7.04 -3.34 14.45
C ARG A 151 7.84 -4.34 15.28
N ASP A 152 9.16 -4.24 15.28
CA ASP A 152 10.02 -5.19 16.00
C ASP A 152 10.23 -4.85 17.49
N GLY A 153 9.74 -3.70 17.95
CA GLY A 153 9.91 -3.23 19.33
C GLY A 153 11.31 -2.72 19.65
N GLY A 154 12.16 -2.53 18.64
CA GLY A 154 13.45 -1.88 18.77
C GLY A 154 13.32 -0.37 19.01
N ASN A 155 14.46 0.28 19.24
CA ASN A 155 14.50 1.74 19.35
C ASN A 155 14.85 2.33 17.99
N TYR A 156 14.10 3.35 17.55
CA TYR A 156 14.44 4.12 16.35
C TYR A 156 15.92 4.52 16.34
N VAL A 157 16.63 4.15 15.29
CA VAL A 157 18.03 4.53 15.08
C VAL A 157 18.10 5.46 13.88
N PHE A 158 18.26 6.75 14.12
CA PHE A 158 18.56 7.70 13.07
C PHE A 158 20.04 7.56 12.67
N GLU A 159 20.33 6.74 11.67
CA GLU A 159 21.63 6.77 11.01
C GLU A 159 21.62 7.86 9.93
N ASN A 160 22.33 8.96 10.19
CA ASN A 160 22.77 9.87 9.12
C ASN A 160 23.75 9.10 8.23
N LYS A 161 23.24 8.42 7.21
CA LYS A 161 24.08 7.99 6.09
C LYS A 161 24.26 9.21 5.18
N GLU A 162 25.35 9.93 5.43
CA GLU A 162 25.91 10.93 4.51
C GLU A 162 26.24 10.30 3.14
#